data_AF-A0AAX3BEJ7-F1
#
_entry.id   AF-A0AAX3BEJ7-F1
#
_cell.length_a   1.000
_cell.length_b   1.000
_cell.length_c   1.000
_cell.angle_alpha   90.00
_cell.angle_beta   90.00
_cell.angle_gamma   90.00
#
_symmetry.space_group_name_H-M   'P 1'
#
loop_
_entity.id
_entity.type
_entity.pdbx_description
1 polymer ?
#
loop_
_entity_poly.entity_id
_entity_poly.type
_entity_poly.pdbx_seq_one_letter_code
_entity_poly.pdbx_strand_id
1 'polypeptide(L)'
;MKKVFTGLFFVISLGFASDLWYSQAYLAYLSLGYLCMLSTNGMYSPQEAVNRAREVKIIAQTSLKTLYQANDARGQALRLVYENLVFQANGLVSLLQTPSEEILQTYENLRQKTWNTLEMVKELP
;
A
#
# COMPACT_ATOMS: atom_id res chain seq x y z
N MET A 1 9.44 -44.21 -8.53
CA MET A 1 10.41 -43.20 -8.06
C MET A 1 10.10 -41.84 -8.70
N LYS A 2 9.45 -40.92 -7.99
CA LYS A 2 9.47 -39.46 -8.27
C LYS A 2 9.11 -38.73 -6.97
N LYS A 3 10.06 -38.67 -6.03
CA LYS A 3 10.01 -37.83 -4.82
C LYS A 3 11.23 -36.90 -4.80
N VAL A 4 11.38 -35.99 -5.77
CA VAL A 4 12.47 -34.99 -5.73
C VAL A 4 12.16 -33.67 -6.49
N PHE A 5 10.90 -33.24 -6.66
CA PHE A 5 10.62 -32.01 -7.44
C PHE A 5 9.68 -31.00 -6.78
N THR A 6 9.49 -31.08 -5.47
CA THR A 6 8.69 -30.11 -4.69
C THR A 6 9.52 -29.21 -3.78
N GLY A 7 10.80 -29.52 -3.56
CA GLY A 7 11.69 -28.73 -2.70
C GLY A 7 12.24 -27.44 -3.33
N LEU A 8 12.36 -27.37 -4.66
CA LEU A 8 12.94 -26.20 -5.34
C LEU A 8 11.91 -25.07 -5.58
N PHE A 9 10.62 -25.38 -5.62
CA PHE A 9 9.57 -24.38 -5.90
C PHE A 9 9.20 -23.54 -4.66
N PHE A 10 9.44 -24.05 -3.45
CA PHE A 10 9.07 -23.39 -2.19
C PHE A 10 10.09 -22.35 -1.70
N VAL A 11 11.35 -22.48 -2.11
CA VAL A 11 12.44 -21.55 -1.70
C VAL A 11 12.53 -20.36 -2.66
N ILE A 12 12.12 -20.52 -3.92
CA ILE A 12 12.10 -19.45 -4.93
C ILE A 12 10.83 -18.59 -4.81
N SER A 13 9.77 -19.04 -4.12
CA SER A 13 8.52 -18.27 -4.03
C SER A 13 8.53 -17.16 -2.95
N LEU A 14 9.41 -17.23 -1.94
CA LEU A 14 9.41 -16.25 -0.84
C LEU A 14 10.08 -14.92 -1.22
N GLY A 15 11.22 -14.95 -1.94
CA GLY A 15 11.89 -13.73 -2.42
C GLY A 15 11.11 -13.01 -3.53
N PHE A 16 10.47 -13.76 -4.43
CA PHE A 16 9.62 -13.17 -5.46
C PHE A 16 8.30 -12.62 -4.87
N ALA A 17 7.79 -13.21 -3.78
CA ALA A 17 6.60 -12.70 -3.11
C ALA A 17 6.85 -11.36 -2.40
N SER A 18 8.02 -11.17 -1.77
CA SER A 18 8.35 -9.90 -1.12
C SER A 18 8.58 -8.77 -2.13
N ASP A 19 9.23 -9.04 -3.26
CA ASP A 19 9.36 -8.08 -4.36
C ASP A 19 8.02 -7.74 -5.02
N LEU A 20 7.12 -8.73 -5.15
CA LEU A 20 5.77 -8.52 -5.65
C LEU A 20 4.95 -7.65 -4.68
N TRP A 21 4.98 -7.94 -3.38
CA TRP A 21 4.29 -7.15 -2.36
C TRP A 21 4.84 -5.73 -2.28
N TYR A 22 6.16 -5.57 -2.39
CA TYR A 22 6.77 -4.24 -2.49
C TYR A 22 6.24 -3.47 -3.69
N SER A 23 6.24 -4.09 -4.88
CA SER A 23 5.75 -3.46 -6.11
C SER A 23 4.27 -3.09 -6.01
N GLN A 24 3.45 -3.95 -5.41
CA GLN A 24 2.03 -3.67 -5.15
C GLN A 24 1.85 -2.51 -4.17
N ALA A 25 2.62 -2.46 -3.09
CA ALA A 25 2.56 -1.38 -2.12
C ALA A 25 2.97 -0.03 -2.76
N TYR A 26 4.01 -0.04 -3.59
CA TYR A 26 4.47 1.14 -4.34
C TYR A 26 3.39 1.63 -5.32
N LEU A 27 2.78 0.73 -6.09
CA LEU A 27 1.68 1.07 -6.99
C LEU A 27 0.46 1.61 -6.25
N ALA A 28 0.11 1.05 -5.09
CA ALA A 28 -0.98 1.55 -4.25
C ALA A 28 -0.68 2.98 -3.75
N TYR A 29 0.54 3.24 -3.30
CA TYR A 29 0.99 4.58 -2.89
C TYR A 29 0.85 5.61 -4.02
N LEU A 30 1.37 5.28 -5.22
CA LEU A 30 1.26 6.15 -6.40
C LEU A 30 -0.20 6.37 -6.80
N SER A 31 -1.03 5.33 -6.75
CA SER A 31 -2.45 5.40 -7.09
C SER A 31 -3.20 6.38 -6.18
N LEU A 32 -2.94 6.35 -4.87
CA LEU A 32 -3.56 7.30 -3.93
C LEU A 32 -3.13 8.75 -4.22
N GLY A 33 -1.84 8.97 -4.51
CA GLY A 33 -1.35 10.30 -4.89
C GLY A 33 -1.98 10.80 -6.20
N TYR A 34 -2.11 9.92 -7.18
CA TYR A 34 -2.70 10.24 -8.48
C TYR A 34 -4.21 10.55 -8.36
N LEU A 35 -4.95 9.77 -7.56
CA LEU A 35 -6.36 10.06 -7.27
C LEU A 35 -6.56 11.43 -6.60
N CYS A 36 -5.69 11.78 -5.65
CA CYS A 36 -5.70 13.09 -5.01
C CYS A 36 -5.46 14.21 -6.03
N MET A 37 -4.45 14.04 -6.90
CA MET A 37 -4.12 15.01 -7.95
C MET A 37 -5.26 15.15 -8.98
N LEU A 38 -5.83 14.05 -9.48
CA LEU A 38 -6.90 14.13 -10.46
C LEU A 38 -8.17 14.75 -9.88
N SER A 39 -8.51 14.43 -8.63
CA SER A 39 -9.68 15.00 -7.97
C SER A 39 -9.53 16.50 -7.68
N THR A 40 -8.34 16.95 -7.29
CA THR A 40 -8.07 18.37 -7.03
C THR A 40 -8.08 19.21 -8.30
N ASN A 41 -7.73 18.62 -9.45
CA ASN A 41 -7.79 19.28 -10.75
C ASN A 41 -9.17 19.16 -11.45
N GLY A 42 -10.19 18.62 -10.77
CA GLY A 42 -11.54 18.47 -11.34
C GLY A 42 -11.65 17.45 -12.48
N MET A 43 -10.62 16.62 -12.71
CA MET A 43 -10.60 15.58 -13.74
C MET A 43 -11.34 14.30 -13.32
N TYR A 44 -11.72 14.20 -12.04
CA TYR A 44 -12.41 13.05 -11.47
C TYR A 44 -13.55 13.54 -10.57
N SER A 45 -14.72 12.89 -10.63
CA SER A 45 -15.79 13.25 -9.70
C SER A 45 -15.38 12.88 -8.27
N PRO A 46 -15.69 13.69 -7.24
CA PRO A 46 -15.31 13.39 -5.86
C PRO A 46 -15.79 12.02 -5.40
N GLN A 47 -16.99 11.61 -5.81
CA GLN A 47 -17.55 10.32 -5.46
C GLN A 47 -16.80 9.15 -6.11
N GLU A 48 -16.38 9.29 -7.36
CA GLU A 48 -15.58 8.27 -8.03
C GLU A 48 -14.18 8.19 -7.40
N ALA A 49 -13.57 9.33 -7.06
CA ALA A 49 -12.28 9.37 -6.35
C ALA A 49 -12.38 8.64 -4.98
N VAL A 50 -13.47 8.87 -4.24
CA VAL A 50 -13.76 8.16 -2.98
C VAL A 50 -13.89 6.66 -3.20
N ASN A 51 -14.60 6.22 -4.25
CA ASN A 51 -14.75 4.80 -4.56
C ASN A 51 -13.40 4.15 -4.88
N ARG A 52 -12.57 4.80 -5.69
CA ARG A 52 -11.22 4.30 -6.02
C ARG A 52 -10.29 4.27 -4.81
N ALA A 53 -10.34 5.29 -3.95
CA ALA A 53 -9.58 5.28 -2.70
C ALA A 53 -9.99 4.11 -1.79
N ARG A 54 -11.28 3.76 -1.75
CA ARG A 54 -11.79 2.59 -1.02
C ARG A 54 -11.34 1.26 -1.64
N GLU A 55 -11.25 1.16 -2.96
CA GLU A 55 -10.70 -0.02 -3.64
C GLU A 55 -9.23 -0.24 -3.24
N VAL A 56 -8.40 0.82 -3.28
CA VAL A 56 -7.00 0.75 -2.83
C VAL A 56 -6.90 0.33 -1.37
N LYS A 57 -7.77 0.86 -0.50
CA LYS A 57 -7.86 0.43 0.90
C LYS A 57 -8.15 -1.08 1.02
N ILE A 58 -9.12 -1.60 0.28
CA ILE A 58 -9.49 -3.02 0.34
C ILE A 58 -8.31 -3.91 -0.10
N ILE A 59 -7.62 -3.51 -1.18
CA ILE A 59 -6.41 -4.20 -1.64
C ILE A 59 -5.35 -4.21 -0.53
N ALA A 60 -5.07 -3.04 0.05
CA ALA A 60 -4.08 -2.91 1.11
C ALA A 60 -4.42 -3.75 2.36
N GLN A 61 -5.68 -3.75 2.79
CA GLN A 61 -6.16 -4.57 3.90
C GLN A 61 -6.07 -6.07 3.61
N THR A 62 -6.27 -6.48 2.35
CA THR A 62 -6.19 -7.88 1.93
C THR A 62 -4.74 -8.35 1.97
N SER A 63 -3.81 -7.59 1.38
CA SER A 63 -2.37 -7.87 1.44
C SER A 63 -1.84 -7.87 2.88
N LEU A 64 -2.33 -6.96 3.72
CA LEU A 64 -1.94 -6.89 5.14
C LEU A 64 -2.25 -8.18 5.91
N LYS A 65 -3.42 -8.79 5.68
CA LYS A 65 -3.80 -10.07 6.30
C LYS A 65 -2.82 -11.19 5.97
N THR A 66 -2.33 -11.23 4.74
CA THR A 66 -1.32 -12.21 4.30
C THR A 66 0.04 -11.90 4.93
N LEU A 67 0.42 -10.63 5.00
CA LEU A 67 1.70 -10.19 5.57
C LEU A 67 1.81 -10.35 7.09
N TYR A 68 0.69 -10.40 7.84
CA TYR A 68 0.74 -10.73 9.27
C TYR A 68 1.34 -12.12 9.55
N GLN A 69 1.37 -13.00 8.55
CA GLN A 69 1.99 -14.32 8.65
C GLN A 69 3.48 -14.32 8.27
N ALA A 70 4.01 -13.20 7.77
CA ALA A 70 5.43 -13.06 7.43
C ALA A 70 6.26 -12.78 8.69
N ASN A 71 7.37 -13.50 8.85
CA ASN A 71 8.22 -13.43 10.03
C ASN A 71 9.58 -12.76 9.76
N ASP A 72 9.93 -12.51 8.51
CA ASP A 72 11.18 -11.84 8.12
C ASP A 72 11.08 -10.31 8.24
N ALA A 73 12.23 -9.65 8.34
CA ALA A 73 12.32 -8.20 8.54
C ALA A 73 11.64 -7.41 7.42
N ARG A 74 11.79 -7.87 6.17
CA ARG A 74 11.20 -7.20 5.01
C ARG A 74 9.68 -7.37 4.98
N GLY A 75 9.16 -8.55 5.32
CA GLY A 75 7.73 -8.80 5.51
C GLY A 75 7.13 -7.94 6.63
N GLN A 76 7.82 -7.78 7.76
CA GLN A 76 7.40 -6.89 8.84
C GLN A 76 7.41 -5.41 8.41
N ALA A 77 8.41 -4.97 7.65
CA ALA A 77 8.45 -3.61 7.12
C ALA A 77 7.34 -3.37 6.07
N LEU A 78 7.09 -4.34 5.17
CA LEU A 78 5.96 -4.32 4.24
C LEU A 78 4.62 -4.23 4.99
N ARG A 79 4.45 -4.96 6.08
CA ARG A 79 3.26 -4.86 6.94
C ARG A 79 3.02 -3.42 7.38
N LEU A 80 4.05 -2.73 7.87
CA LEU A 80 3.95 -1.32 8.26
C LEU A 80 3.61 -0.41 7.08
N VAL A 81 4.15 -0.67 5.89
CA VAL A 81 3.76 0.05 4.66
C VAL A 81 2.27 -0.14 4.38
N TYR A 82 1.76 -1.37 4.43
CA TYR A 82 0.36 -1.65 4.15
C TYR A 82 -0.58 -1.08 5.22
N GLU A 83 -0.18 -1.05 6.49
CA GLU A 83 -0.89 -0.31 7.55
C GLU A 83 -0.96 1.19 7.23
N ASN A 84 0.17 1.80 6.85
CA ASN A 84 0.23 3.20 6.46
C ASN A 84 -0.62 3.48 5.21
N LEU A 85 -0.65 2.59 4.21
CA LEU A 85 -1.50 2.70 3.02
C LEU A 85 -2.99 2.69 3.38
N VAL A 86 -3.41 1.87 4.34
CA VAL A 86 -4.80 1.86 4.83
C VAL A 86 -5.14 3.21 5.49
N PHE A 87 -4.25 3.75 6.32
CA PHE A 87 -4.46 5.07 6.92
C PHE A 87 -4.48 6.18 5.87
N GLN A 88 -3.55 6.17 4.92
CA GLN A 88 -3.48 7.12 3.83
C GLN A 88 -4.76 7.09 2.97
N ALA A 89 -5.27 5.90 2.64
CA ALA A 89 -6.52 5.76 1.89
C ALA A 89 -7.73 6.30 2.67
N ASN A 90 -7.83 6.05 3.97
CA ASN A 90 -8.86 6.67 4.80
C ASN A 90 -8.71 8.20 4.85
N GLY A 91 -7.49 8.71 5.00
CA GLY A 91 -7.20 10.14 5.00
C GLY A 91 -7.61 10.81 3.68
N LEU A 92 -7.36 10.15 2.55
CA LEU A 92 -7.81 10.64 1.24
C LEU A 92 -9.34 10.65 1.15
N VAL A 93 -10.02 9.60 1.62
CA VAL A 93 -11.49 9.58 1.66
C VAL A 93 -12.02 10.74 2.50
N SER A 94 -11.45 10.98 3.68
CA SER A 94 -11.81 12.13 4.53
C SER A 94 -11.59 13.45 3.82
N LEU A 95 -10.45 13.63 3.14
CA LEU A 95 -10.13 14.84 2.39
C LEU A 95 -11.12 15.09 1.25
N LEU A 96 -11.50 14.04 0.51
CA LEU A 96 -12.41 14.14 -0.62
C LEU A 96 -13.86 14.42 -0.20
N GLN A 97 -14.27 13.93 0.98
CA GLN A 97 -15.64 14.10 1.49
C GLN A 97 -15.82 15.39 2.27
N THR A 98 -14.82 15.77 3.06
CA THR A 98 -14.85 16.94 3.94
C THR A 98 -13.53 17.70 3.81
N PRO A 99 -13.32 18.45 2.71
CA PRO A 99 -12.05 19.14 2.49
C PRO A 99 -11.80 20.19 3.57
N SER A 100 -10.67 20.09 4.27
CA SER A 100 -10.18 21.11 5.19
C SER A 100 -8.65 21.11 5.21
N GLU A 101 -8.06 22.23 5.63
CA GLU A 101 -6.61 22.37 5.72
C GLU A 101 -5.99 21.41 6.76
N GLU A 102 -6.70 21.17 7.87
CA GLU A 102 -6.30 20.19 8.89
C GLU A 102 -6.28 18.75 8.32
N ILE A 103 -7.29 18.38 7.55
CA ILE A 103 -7.39 17.05 6.93
C ILE A 103 -6.33 16.90 5.84
N LEU A 104 -6.08 17.95 5.05
CA LEU A 104 -5.01 17.97 4.06
C LEU A 104 -3.64 17.78 4.71
N GLN A 105 -3.33 18.51 5.79
CA GLN A 105 -2.08 18.37 6.53
C GLN A 105 -1.92 16.94 7.09
N THR A 106 -3.00 16.38 7.64
CA THR A 106 -3.02 15.00 8.13
C THR A 106 -2.74 14.01 6.99
N TYR A 107 -3.35 14.20 5.82
CA TYR A 107 -3.14 13.36 4.65
C TYR A 107 -1.70 13.43 4.13
N GLU A 108 -1.12 14.62 4.03
CA GLU A 108 0.27 14.79 3.59
C GLU A 108 1.27 14.19 4.59
N ASN A 109 1.02 14.30 5.89
CA ASN A 109 1.82 13.63 6.91
C ASN A 109 1.76 12.09 6.75
N LEU A 110 0.57 11.53 6.46
CA LEU A 110 0.40 10.11 6.18
C LEU A 110 1.13 9.68 4.89
N ARG A 111 1.09 10.51 3.84
CA ARG A 111 1.85 10.29 2.60
C ARG A 111 3.34 10.22 2.86
N GLN A 112 3.89 11.19 3.58
CA GLN A 112 5.32 11.23 3.89
C GLN A 112 5.74 10.02 4.73
N LYS A 113 4.95 9.65 5.73
CA LYS A 113 5.21 8.46 6.55
C LYS A 113 5.21 7.17 5.72
N THR A 114 4.24 7.03 4.82
CA THR A 114 4.13 5.88 3.91
C THR A 114 5.34 5.80 2.99
N TRP A 115 5.74 6.93 2.39
CA TRP A 115 6.93 7.03 1.54
C TRP A 115 8.20 6.63 2.28
N ASN A 116 8.44 7.20 3.46
CA ASN A 116 9.64 6.89 4.24
C ASN A 116 9.72 5.40 4.57
N THR A 117 8.59 4.78 4.90
CA THR A 117 8.55 3.35 5.20
C THR A 117 8.79 2.51 3.93
N LEU A 118 8.24 2.91 2.79
CA LEU A 118 8.51 2.28 1.49
C LEU A 118 10.00 2.32 1.12
N GLU A 119 10.67 3.45 1.32
CA GLU A 119 12.10 3.57 1.05
C GLU A 119 12.91 2.65 1.95
N MET A 120 12.56 2.53 3.23
CA MET A 120 13.21 1.59 4.14
C MET A 120 13.07 0.13 3.68
N VAL A 121 11.93 -0.27 3.10
CA VAL A 121 11.75 -1.64 2.59
C VAL A 121 12.75 -1.98 1.47
N LYS A 122 13.12 -1.01 0.63
CA LYS A 122 14.09 -1.22 -0.47
C LYS A 122 15.47 -1.63 0.02
N GLU A 123 15.83 -1.18 1.23
CA GLU A 123 17.13 -1.40 1.84
C GLU A 123 17.21 -2.75 2.57
N LEU A 124 16.08 -3.44 2.74
CA LEU A 124 16.00 -4.71 3.45
C LEU A 124 16.17 -5.89 2.48
N PRO A 125 17.00 -6.89 2.84
CA PRO A 125 17.19 -8.09 2.04
C PRO A 125 15.90 -8.91 1.92
#